data_AF-A0A929AUM8-F1
#
_entry.id   AF-A0A929AUM8-F1
#
_cell.length_a   1.000
_cell.length_b   1.000
_cell.length_c   1.000
_cell.angle_alpha   90.00
_cell.angle_beta   90.00
_cell.angle_gamma   90.00
#
_symmetry.space_group_name_H-M   'P 1'
#
loop_
_entity.id
_entity.type
_entity.pdbx_description
1 polymer ?
#
loop_
_entity_poly.entity_id
_entity_poly.type
_entity_poly.pdbx_seq_one_letter_code
_entity_poly.pdbx_strand_id
1 'polypeptide(L)'
;VIVAIAGLMGLVGGLTVIWNLGYLQNHRPDLLAPVIREASQAPILIVTTHKHHGQTGRIMGLAWEFKRLSAEDDPTASAQFFLAHRDSETRSYHDAVEVFQETLAELPRPLDLWLVDFRAEVDLESQGCGRDKQYGSWAGEYKYKLYRCLAKG
;
A
#
# COMPACT_ATOMS: atom_id res chain seq x y z
N VAL A 1 -49.23 8.58 -6.27
CA VAL A 1 -48.25 8.23 -5.20
C VAL A 1 -47.22 7.21 -5.69
N ILE A 2 -47.62 6.02 -6.16
CA ILE A 2 -46.67 4.97 -6.61
C ILE A 2 -45.74 5.45 -7.73
N VAL A 3 -46.27 6.14 -8.75
CA VAL A 3 -45.45 6.69 -9.86
C VAL A 3 -44.42 7.72 -9.37
N ALA A 4 -44.79 8.54 -8.39
CA ALA A 4 -43.88 9.52 -7.80
C ALA A 4 -42.76 8.84 -7.00
N ILE A 5 -43.07 7.76 -6.29
CA ILE A 5 -42.10 6.97 -5.53
C ILE A 5 -41.14 6.23 -6.49
N ALA A 6 -41.67 5.61 -7.55
CA ALA A 6 -40.86 4.93 -8.56
C ALA A 6 -39.92 5.90 -9.28
N GLY A 7 -40.42 7.10 -9.63
CA GLY A 7 -39.60 8.16 -10.22
C GLY A 7 -38.49 8.64 -9.28
N LEU A 8 -38.79 8.82 -7.99
CA LEU A 8 -37.80 9.22 -6.98
C LEU A 8 -36.72 8.15 -6.81
N MET A 9 -37.10 6.87 -6.69
CA MET A 9 -36.15 5.76 -6.58
C MET A 9 -35.27 5.63 -7.83
N GLY A 10 -35.84 5.83 -9.02
CA GLY A 10 -35.09 5.86 -10.28
C GLY A 10 -34.10 7.03 -10.35
N LEU A 11 -34.51 8.23 -9.90
CA LEU A 11 -33.64 9.40 -9.85
C LEU A 11 -32.47 9.20 -8.88
N VAL A 12 -32.73 8.68 -7.69
CA VAL A 12 -31.69 8.38 -6.69
C VAL A 12 -30.73 7.31 -7.21
N GLY A 13 -31.25 6.24 -7.84
CA GLY A 13 -30.42 5.21 -8.48
C GLY A 13 -29.61 5.74 -9.67
N GLY A 14 -30.15 6.66 -10.47
CA GLY A 14 -29.41 7.30 -11.56
C GLY A 14 -28.29 8.21 -11.04
N LEU A 15 -28.59 9.02 -10.02
CA LEU A 15 -27.60 9.88 -9.36
C LEU A 15 -26.46 9.08 -8.74
N THR A 16 -26.73 7.92 -8.14
CA THR A 16 -25.67 7.09 -7.54
C THR A 16 -24.71 6.51 -8.57
N VAL A 17 -25.21 6.17 -9.77
CA VAL A 17 -24.39 5.72 -10.91
C VAL A 17 -23.58 6.87 -11.50
N ILE A 18 -24.21 8.04 -11.73
CA ILE A 18 -23.53 9.22 -12.29
C ILE A 18 -22.41 9.71 -11.36
N TRP A 19 -22.65 9.73 -10.06
CA TRP A 19 -21.62 10.09 -9.07
C TRP A 19 -20.62 8.98 -8.80
N ASN A 20 -20.76 7.82 -9.45
CA ASN A 20 -19.83 6.72 -9.38
C ASN A 20 -19.45 6.37 -7.93
N LEU A 21 -20.45 6.40 -7.02
CA LEU A 21 -20.23 6.18 -5.59
C LEU A 21 -19.60 4.80 -5.31
N GLY A 22 -19.80 3.83 -6.21
CA GLY A 22 -19.14 2.52 -6.16
C GLY A 22 -17.64 2.57 -6.45
N TYR A 23 -17.15 3.54 -7.23
CA TYR A 23 -15.72 3.71 -7.51
C TYR A 23 -14.95 4.30 -6.34
N LEU A 24 -15.60 5.10 -5.49
CA LEU A 24 -15.02 5.57 -4.22
C LEU A 24 -14.76 4.43 -3.22
N GLN A 25 -15.37 3.26 -3.42
CA GLN A 25 -15.10 2.09 -2.60
C GLN A 25 -13.80 1.38 -3.00
N ASN A 26 -13.22 1.72 -4.15
CA ASN A 26 -12.01 1.11 -4.64
C ASN A 26 -10.78 1.88 -4.16
N HIS A 27 -9.69 1.15 -3.90
CA HIS A 27 -8.44 1.79 -3.51
C HIS A 27 -7.89 2.61 -4.66
N ARG A 28 -7.39 3.81 -4.36
CA ARG A 28 -6.90 4.78 -5.35
C ARG A 28 -5.37 4.80 -5.39
N PRO A 29 -4.73 3.86 -6.12
CA PRO A 29 -3.28 3.79 -6.20
C PRO A 29 -2.68 5.04 -6.87
N ASP A 30 -3.47 5.74 -7.70
CA ASP A 30 -3.12 7.00 -8.34
C ASP A 30 -2.86 8.13 -7.33
N LEU A 31 -3.38 8.01 -6.10
CA LEU A 31 -3.12 8.97 -5.02
C LEU A 31 -1.93 8.56 -4.15
N LEU A 32 -1.72 7.27 -3.90
CA LEU A 32 -0.63 6.80 -3.04
C LEU A 32 0.72 6.73 -3.78
N ALA A 33 0.75 6.26 -5.04
CA ALA A 33 2.01 6.09 -5.77
C ALA A 33 2.82 7.39 -5.91
N PRO A 34 2.20 8.56 -6.23
CA PRO A 34 2.93 9.82 -6.27
C PRO A 34 3.47 10.25 -4.91
N VAL A 35 2.71 10.02 -3.82
CA VAL A 35 3.16 10.31 -2.45
C VAL A 35 4.40 9.51 -2.11
N ILE A 36 4.40 8.21 -2.42
CA ILE A 36 5.55 7.35 -2.16
C ILE A 36 6.77 7.80 -2.96
N ARG A 37 6.59 8.06 -4.26
CA ARG A 37 7.68 8.44 -5.16
C ARG A 37 8.31 9.77 -4.75
N GLU A 38 7.50 10.78 -4.42
CA GLU A 38 8.00 12.11 -4.05
C GLU A 38 8.69 12.12 -2.68
N ALA A 39 8.20 11.30 -1.75
CA ALA A 39 8.74 11.24 -0.39
C ALA A 39 9.98 10.35 -0.27
N SER A 40 10.20 9.43 -1.21
CA SER A 40 11.32 8.48 -1.18
C SER A 40 12.59 9.11 -1.76
N GLN A 41 13.70 8.87 -1.09
CA GLN A 41 15.04 9.35 -1.46
C GLN A 41 16.00 8.17 -1.71
N ALA A 42 15.58 6.96 -1.36
CA ALA A 42 16.32 5.71 -1.54
C ALA A 42 15.44 4.68 -2.29
N PRO A 43 16.00 3.52 -2.70
CA PRO A 43 15.20 2.44 -3.27
C PRO A 43 14.00 2.08 -2.40
N ILE A 44 12.87 1.82 -3.05
CA ILE A 44 11.56 1.73 -2.40
C ILE A 44 11.22 0.26 -2.16
N LEU A 45 10.95 -0.11 -0.91
CA LEU A 45 10.37 -1.40 -0.55
C LEU A 45 8.98 -1.19 0.05
N ILE A 46 7.95 -1.70 -0.63
CA ILE A 46 6.56 -1.64 -0.18
C ILE A 46 6.18 -2.99 0.44
N VAL A 47 5.70 -2.95 1.67
CA VAL A 47 5.38 -4.15 2.46
C VAL A 47 3.93 -4.10 2.91
N THR A 48 3.21 -5.20 2.68
CA THR A 48 1.81 -5.30 3.06
C THR A 48 1.49 -6.66 3.69
N THR A 49 0.50 -6.69 4.58
CA THR A 49 -0.04 -7.97 5.08
C THR A 49 -1.11 -8.49 4.12
N HIS A 50 -1.01 -9.75 3.72
CA HIS A 50 -1.91 -10.39 2.77
C HIS A 50 -2.68 -11.54 3.40
N LYS A 51 -4.01 -11.55 3.26
CA LYS A 51 -4.95 -12.58 3.72
C LYS A 51 -5.71 -13.21 2.55
N HIS A 52 -6.14 -12.42 1.57
CA HIS A 52 -6.96 -12.88 0.44
C HIS A 52 -6.70 -12.06 -0.82
N HIS A 53 -7.12 -12.60 -1.98
CA HIS A 53 -6.89 -12.03 -3.32
C HIS A 53 -7.26 -10.56 -3.51
N GLY A 54 -8.24 -10.03 -2.78
CA GLY A 54 -8.57 -8.60 -2.82
C GLY A 54 -7.41 -7.67 -2.42
N GLN A 55 -6.52 -8.12 -1.53
CA GLN A 55 -5.32 -7.35 -1.17
C GLN A 55 -4.25 -7.43 -2.26
N THR A 56 -4.13 -8.58 -2.95
CA THR A 56 -3.28 -8.72 -4.13
C THR A 56 -3.68 -7.72 -5.21
N GLY A 57 -4.97 -7.58 -5.51
CA GLY A 57 -5.47 -6.61 -6.49
C GLY A 57 -5.11 -5.17 -6.15
N ARG A 58 -5.20 -4.79 -4.86
CA ARG A 58 -4.83 -3.45 -4.38
C ARG A 58 -3.35 -3.14 -4.56
N ILE A 59 -2.49 -4.11 -4.28
CA ILE A 59 -1.03 -3.94 -4.42
C ILE A 59 -0.60 -4.00 -5.87
N MET A 60 -1.25 -4.85 -6.69
CA MET A 60 -1.01 -4.90 -8.13
C MET A 60 -1.43 -3.59 -8.81
N GLY A 61 -2.53 -2.96 -8.38
CA GLY A 61 -2.91 -1.62 -8.82
C GLY A 61 -1.87 -0.56 -8.45
N LEU A 62 -1.31 -0.63 -7.24
CA LEU A 62 -0.22 0.25 -6.83
C LEU A 62 1.04 0.03 -7.68
N ALA A 63 1.45 -1.23 -7.88
CA ALA A 63 2.58 -1.58 -8.73
C ALA A 63 2.40 -1.13 -10.19
N TRP A 64 1.17 -1.21 -10.71
CA TRP A 64 0.84 -0.71 -12.04
C TRP A 64 1.01 0.81 -12.13
N GLU A 65 0.60 1.56 -11.12
CA GLU A 65 0.82 3.01 -11.07
C GLU A 65 2.31 3.36 -11.00
N PHE A 66 3.10 2.62 -10.21
CA PHE A 66 4.57 2.78 -10.24
C PHE A 66 5.11 2.58 -11.66
N LYS A 67 4.75 1.48 -12.32
CA LYS A 67 5.17 1.21 -13.70
C LYS A 67 4.77 2.33 -14.66
N ARG A 68 3.59 2.94 -14.49
CA ARG A 68 3.13 4.07 -15.31
C ARG A 68 3.89 5.36 -15.01
N LEU A 69 4.29 5.56 -13.76
CA LEU A 69 4.98 6.76 -13.27
C LEU A 69 6.50 6.71 -13.50
N SER A 70 7.09 5.52 -13.64
CA SER A 70 8.46 5.33 -14.07
C SER A 70 8.58 5.67 -15.56
N ALA A 71 9.25 6.78 -15.89
CA ALA A 71 9.84 6.90 -17.22
C ALA A 71 10.92 5.81 -17.37
N GLU A 72 11.16 5.32 -18.59
CA GLU A 72 11.97 4.10 -18.86
C GLU A 72 13.39 4.09 -18.24
N ASP A 73 13.92 5.21 -17.76
CA ASP A 73 15.32 5.37 -17.30
C ASP A 73 15.52 5.76 -15.82
N ASP A 74 14.48 5.73 -14.95
CA ASP A 74 14.67 6.03 -13.51
C ASP A 74 14.72 4.77 -12.63
N PRO A 75 15.91 4.30 -12.18
CA PRO A 75 16.04 3.14 -11.30
C PRO A 75 15.48 3.36 -9.88
N THR A 76 15.26 4.61 -9.45
CA THR A 76 14.52 4.89 -8.19
C THR A 76 13.01 4.71 -8.36
N ALA A 77 12.52 4.62 -9.61
CA ALA A 77 11.11 4.50 -9.88
C ALA A 77 10.58 3.05 -9.78
N SER A 78 11.44 2.03 -9.66
CA SER A 78 11.00 0.64 -9.49
C SER A 78 10.86 0.28 -8.01
N ALA A 79 9.62 0.20 -7.53
CA ALA A 79 9.31 -0.26 -6.18
C ALA A 79 9.36 -1.79 -6.12
N GLN A 80 10.01 -2.32 -5.08
CA GLN A 80 9.93 -3.73 -4.73
C GLN A 80 8.75 -3.97 -3.79
N PHE A 81 8.15 -5.15 -3.88
CA PHE A 81 6.95 -5.49 -3.11
C PHE A 81 7.16 -6.76 -2.29
N PHE A 82 6.86 -6.69 -1.00
CA PHE A 82 6.82 -7.85 -0.11
C PHE A 82 5.41 -8.05 0.43
N LEU A 83 4.88 -9.26 0.25
CA LEU A 83 3.56 -9.64 0.74
C LEU A 83 3.72 -10.61 1.91
N ALA A 84 3.52 -10.11 3.13
CA ALA A 84 3.51 -10.92 4.34
C ALA A 84 2.21 -11.75 4.37
N HIS A 85 2.28 -12.98 3.85
CA HIS A 85 1.14 -13.89 3.76
C HIS A 85 0.69 -14.34 5.16
N ARG A 86 -0.61 -14.36 5.38
CA ARG A 86 -1.20 -14.89 6.61
C ARG A 86 -1.30 -16.39 6.52
N ASP A 87 -0.72 -17.10 7.47
CA ASP A 87 -0.87 -18.54 7.56
C ASP A 87 -2.37 -18.93 7.64
N SER A 88 -2.76 -19.93 6.85
CA SER A 88 -4.16 -20.31 6.70
C SER A 88 -4.71 -21.08 7.92
N GLU A 89 -3.84 -21.80 8.63
CA GLU A 89 -4.22 -22.68 9.74
C GLU A 89 -4.29 -21.89 11.05
N THR A 90 -3.20 -21.23 11.41
CA THR A 90 -3.02 -20.44 12.63
C THR A 90 -3.65 -19.05 12.53
N ARG A 91 -3.92 -18.56 11.31
CA ARG A 91 -4.37 -17.19 11.03
C ARG A 91 -3.39 -16.12 11.51
N SER A 92 -2.12 -16.49 11.70
CA SER A 92 -1.04 -15.63 12.15
C SER A 92 -0.25 -15.04 10.97
N TYR A 93 0.48 -13.95 11.23
CA TYR A 93 1.48 -13.38 10.32
C TYR A 93 2.91 -13.66 10.79
N HIS A 94 3.10 -14.41 11.89
CA HIS A 94 4.39 -14.54 12.57
C HIS A 94 5.51 -15.00 11.62
N ASP A 95 5.33 -16.14 10.97
CA ASP A 95 6.35 -16.71 10.07
C ASP A 95 6.67 -15.77 8.90
N ALA A 96 5.65 -15.11 8.34
CA ALA A 96 5.85 -14.16 7.25
C ALA A 96 6.54 -12.87 7.72
N VAL A 97 6.37 -12.47 8.98
CA VAL A 97 7.09 -11.35 9.61
C VAL A 97 8.53 -11.74 9.90
N GLU A 98 8.78 -12.97 10.35
CA GLU A 98 10.14 -13.49 10.57
C GLU A 98 10.94 -13.49 9.25
N VAL A 99 10.38 -14.08 8.19
CA VAL A 99 10.97 -14.04 6.84
C VAL A 99 11.18 -12.60 6.36
N PHE A 100 10.23 -11.71 6.62
CA PHE A 100 10.37 -10.29 6.28
C PHE A 100 11.55 -9.64 7.01
N GLN A 101 11.70 -9.91 8.31
CA GLN A 101 12.78 -9.35 9.12
C GLN A 101 14.15 -9.87 8.67
N GLU A 102 14.26 -11.16 8.36
CA GLU A 102 15.48 -11.75 7.79
C GLU A 102 15.82 -11.13 6.43
N THR A 103 14.84 -11.03 5.54
CA THR A 103 15.02 -10.41 4.21
C THR A 103 15.47 -8.95 4.35
N LEU A 104 14.86 -8.19 5.25
CA LEU A 104 15.20 -6.78 5.48
C LEU A 104 16.64 -6.58 6.00
N ALA A 105 17.18 -7.57 6.72
CA ALA A 105 18.55 -7.53 7.22
C ALA A 105 19.59 -7.71 6.12
N GLU A 106 19.25 -8.42 5.04
CA GLU A 106 20.11 -8.72 3.89
C GLU A 106 20.02 -7.68 2.76
N LEU A 107 18.94 -6.88 2.73
CA LEU A 107 18.73 -5.89 1.68
C LEU A 107 19.79 -4.77 1.70
N PRO A 108 20.22 -4.28 0.52
CA PRO A 108 21.16 -3.17 0.42
C PRO A 108 20.58 -1.88 0.99
N ARG A 109 21.43 -1.05 1.58
CA ARG A 109 21.06 0.21 2.23
C ARG A 109 21.80 1.40 1.61
N PRO A 110 21.23 2.61 1.58
CA PRO A 110 19.97 3.02 2.21
C PRO A 110 18.73 2.47 1.49
N LEU A 111 17.61 2.37 2.22
CA LEU A 111 16.33 1.85 1.72
C LEU A 111 15.17 2.61 2.37
N ASP A 112 14.15 2.94 1.58
CA ASP A 112 12.90 3.49 2.07
C ASP A 112 11.83 2.40 2.15
N LEU A 113 11.45 2.08 3.38
CA LEU A 113 10.48 1.04 3.71
C LEU A 113 9.09 1.65 3.92
N TRP A 114 8.15 1.25 3.08
CA TRP A 114 6.76 1.67 3.12
C TRP A 114 5.87 0.54 3.61
N LEU A 115 5.36 0.65 4.84
CA LEU A 115 4.34 -0.26 5.33
C LEU A 115 2.98 0.20 4.83
N VAL A 116 2.36 -0.55 3.92
CA VAL A 116 1.06 -0.23 3.30
C VAL A 116 0.02 -1.26 3.74
N ASP A 117 -1.02 -0.80 4.44
CA ASP A 117 -2.07 -1.63 5.05
C ASP A 117 -1.51 -2.82 5.86
N PHE A 118 -0.34 -2.62 6.46
CA PHE A 118 0.36 -3.62 7.23
C PHE A 118 -0.27 -3.75 8.63
N ARG A 119 -0.70 -4.97 8.97
CA ARG A 119 -1.47 -5.27 10.18
C ARG A 119 -0.74 -6.13 11.21
N ALA A 120 0.54 -6.42 11.00
CA ALA A 120 1.35 -7.19 11.93
C ALA A 120 2.31 -6.27 12.71
N GLU A 121 2.76 -6.75 13.86
CA GLU A 121 3.84 -6.11 14.62
C GLU A 121 5.18 -6.52 14.01
N VAL A 122 6.09 -5.57 13.86
CA VAL A 122 7.43 -5.80 13.33
C VAL A 122 8.40 -4.84 14.03
N ASP A 123 9.54 -5.37 14.46
CA ASP A 123 10.60 -4.56 15.04
C ASP A 123 11.53 -4.05 13.94
N LEU A 124 11.35 -2.78 13.61
CA LEU A 124 12.13 -2.09 12.58
C LEU A 124 13.25 -1.22 13.20
N GLU A 125 13.12 -0.86 14.48
CA GLU A 125 14.09 0.00 15.15
C GLU A 125 15.38 -0.76 15.44
N SER A 126 15.29 -2.02 15.87
CA SER A 126 16.48 -2.88 16.03
C SER A 126 17.22 -3.13 14.71
N GLN A 127 16.52 -3.00 13.58
CA GLN A 127 17.10 -3.06 12.25
C GLN A 127 17.61 -1.70 11.74
N GLY A 128 17.64 -0.64 12.56
CA GLY A 128 18.13 0.67 12.15
C GLY A 128 17.24 1.38 11.12
N CYS A 129 15.94 1.06 11.10
CA CYS A 129 14.94 1.74 10.28
C CYS A 129 14.13 2.70 11.15
N GLY A 130 14.37 4.00 10.99
CA GLY A 130 13.69 5.04 11.76
C GLY A 130 12.37 5.45 11.13
N ARG A 131 11.30 5.54 11.93
CA ARG A 131 10.00 6.03 11.44
C ARG A 131 10.08 7.50 11.07
N ASP A 132 9.72 7.83 9.82
CA ASP A 132 9.46 9.20 9.44
C ASP A 132 8.06 9.61 9.94
N LYS A 133 8.00 10.63 10.79
CA LYS A 133 6.74 11.13 11.36
C LYS A 133 6.01 12.12 10.43
N GLN A 134 6.68 12.64 9.41
CA GLN A 134 6.07 13.48 8.38
C GLN A 134 5.09 12.67 7.52
N TYR A 135 5.34 11.37 7.35
CA TYR A 135 4.58 10.47 6.49
C TYR A 135 3.99 9.30 7.30
N GLY A 136 2.67 9.16 7.32
CA GLY A 136 2.05 8.09 8.11
C GLY A 136 0.54 8.13 8.24
N SER A 137 -0.13 8.74 7.27
CA SER A 137 -1.58 8.94 7.26
C SER A 137 -2.24 8.01 6.24
N TRP A 138 -3.21 8.54 5.50
CA TRP A 138 -3.98 7.83 4.50
C TRP A 138 -3.84 8.53 3.15
N ALA A 139 -3.76 7.77 2.08
CA ALA A 139 -3.87 8.28 0.71
C ALA A 139 -4.59 7.22 -0.12
N GLY A 140 -5.67 7.61 -0.80
CA GLY A 140 -6.43 6.69 -1.64
C GLY A 140 -6.85 5.40 -0.94
N GLU A 141 -7.41 5.53 0.26
CA GLU A 141 -7.91 4.42 1.10
C GLU A 141 -6.81 3.45 1.60
N TYR A 142 -5.55 3.69 1.26
CA TYR A 142 -4.41 2.98 1.84
C TYR A 142 -3.96 3.66 3.13
N LYS A 143 -3.82 2.89 4.20
CA LYS A 143 -3.10 3.32 5.40
C LYS A 143 -1.62 3.05 5.18
N TYR A 144 -0.75 4.05 5.36
CA TYR A 144 0.68 3.84 5.15
C TYR A 144 1.55 4.40 6.27
N LYS A 145 2.80 3.95 6.33
CA LYS A 145 3.88 4.51 7.16
C LYS A 145 5.20 4.42 6.41
N LEU A 146 6.02 5.47 6.50
CA LEU A 146 7.37 5.48 5.96
C LEU A 146 8.40 5.24 7.07
N TYR A 147 9.35 4.36 6.79
CA TYR A 147 10.54 4.11 7.59
C TYR A 147 11.78 4.28 6.72
N ARG A 148 12.76 5.03 7.20
CA ARG A 148 14.04 5.23 6.51
C ARG A 148 15.10 4.33 7.13
N CYS A 149 15.63 3.41 6.33
CA CYS A 149 16.69 2.52 6.73
C CYS A 149 18.03 3.08 6.25
N LEU A 150 18.82 3.62 7.17
CA LEU A 150 20.11 4.25 6.85
C LEU A 150 21.18 3.17 6.59
N ALA A 151 22.20 3.52 5.80
CA ALA A 151 23.37 2.67 5.61
C ALA A 151 23.99 2.30 6.96
N LYS A 152 24.39 1.03 7.12
CA LYS A 152 25.21 0.61 8.27
C LYS A 152 26.56 1.31 8.10
N GLY A 153 26.80 2.35 8.90
CA GLY A 153 28.08 3.05 8.98
C GLY A 153 29.16 2.19 9.60
#